data_AF-A0A9C8A7P1-F1
#
_entry.id   AF-A0A9C8A7P1-F1
#
_cell.length_a   1.000
_cell.length_b   1.000
_cell.length_c   1.000
_cell.angle_alpha   90.00
_cell.angle_beta   90.00
_cell.angle_gamma   90.00
#
_symmetry.space_group_name_H-M   'P 1'
#
loop_
_entity.id
_entity.type
_entity.pdbx_description
1 polymer ?
#
loop_
_entity_poly.entity_id
_entity_poly.type
_entity_poly.pdbx_seq_one_letter_code
_entity_poly.pdbx_strand_id
1 'polypeptide(L)'
;MPANLALILTYIIFIWVVILHTFEEIACGIMELELGKIKVTRNKYLFAASGISTLNLGTLILLILGIPAGFYLALFTSTIIGILQAVVHSIGYIREGKKARGIGSGFYTSIPLAIVGLIVLLQIIQIISA
;
A
#
# COMPACT_ATOMS: atom_id res chain seq x y z
N MET A 1 19.32 -16.49 6.92
CA MET A 1 19.41 -16.33 5.45
C MET A 1 20.01 -14.96 5.18
N PRO A 2 20.95 -14.78 4.23
CA PRO A 2 21.35 -13.44 3.83
C PRO A 2 20.10 -12.69 3.37
N ALA A 3 19.99 -11.41 3.74
CA ALA A 3 18.87 -10.60 3.32
C ALA A 3 18.83 -10.58 1.79
N ASN A 4 17.70 -10.98 1.20
CA ASN A 4 17.58 -11.02 -0.26
C ASN A 4 17.56 -9.57 -0.77
N LEU A 5 18.70 -9.10 -1.27
CA LEU A 5 18.88 -7.72 -1.73
C LEU A 5 17.80 -7.32 -2.74
N ALA A 6 17.40 -8.25 -3.63
CA ALA A 6 16.33 -8.00 -4.58
C ALA A 6 15.00 -7.71 -3.86
N LEU A 7 14.63 -8.52 -2.85
CA LEU A 7 13.42 -8.27 -2.05
C LEU A 7 13.49 -6.92 -1.33
N ILE A 8 14.63 -6.58 -0.72
CA ILE A 8 14.80 -5.30 -0.02
C ILE A 8 14.61 -4.13 -0.98
N LEU A 9 15.24 -4.16 -2.15
CA LEU A 9 15.13 -3.10 -3.15
C LEU A 9 13.70 -2.98 -3.69
N THR A 10 13.04 -4.10 -4.00
CA THR A 10 11.62 -4.09 -4.39
C THR A 10 10.75 -3.50 -3.29
N TYR A 11 11.02 -3.82 -2.02
CA TYR A 11 10.22 -3.34 -0.90
C TYR A 11 10.43 -1.83 -0.63
N ILE A 12 11.64 -1.29 -0.90
CA ILE A 12 11.87 0.16 -0.89
C ILE A 12 11.06 0.84 -1.99
N ILE A 13 11.02 0.27 -3.20
CA ILE A 13 10.17 0.76 -4.29
C ILE A 13 8.69 0.68 -3.88
N PHE A 14 8.27 -0.41 -3.25
CA PHE A 14 6.92 -0.59 -2.74
C PHE A 14 6.53 0.54 -1.78
N ILE A 15 7.36 0.83 -0.78
CA ILE A 15 7.16 1.95 0.16
C ILE A 15 7.03 3.27 -0.59
N TRP A 16 7.90 3.52 -1.56
CA TRP A 16 7.84 4.74 -2.35
C TRP A 16 6.51 4.89 -3.10
N VAL A 17 6.02 3.81 -3.71
CA VAL A 17 4.72 3.85 -4.41
C VAL A 17 3.55 4.01 -3.42
N VAL A 18 3.63 3.45 -2.21
CA VAL A 18 2.65 3.73 -1.14
C VAL A 18 2.59 5.22 -0.81
N ILE A 19 3.76 5.88 -0.69
CA ILE A 19 3.83 7.32 -0.43
C ILE A 19 3.21 8.12 -1.58
N LEU A 20 3.56 7.79 -2.83
CA LEU A 20 2.97 8.43 -4.00
C LEU A 20 1.45 8.25 -4.05
N HIS A 21 0.97 7.06 -3.67
CA HIS A 21 -0.45 6.77 -3.60
C HIS A 21 -1.17 7.63 -2.56
N THR A 22 -0.62 7.72 -1.35
CA THR A 22 -1.12 8.64 -0.31
C THR A 22 -1.15 10.10 -0.80
N PHE A 23 -0.14 10.55 -1.56
CA PHE A 23 -0.15 11.90 -2.12
C PHE A 23 -1.25 12.11 -3.17
N GLU A 24 -1.49 11.14 -4.06
CA GLU A 24 -2.62 11.23 -5.01
C GLU A 24 -3.95 11.28 -4.26
N GLU A 25 -4.17 10.41 -3.28
CA GLU A 25 -5.40 10.41 -2.47
C GLU A 25 -5.64 11.76 -1.80
N ILE A 26 -4.60 12.36 -1.20
CA ILE A 26 -4.66 13.72 -0.62
C ILE A 26 -5.01 14.76 -1.67
N ALA A 27 -4.33 14.74 -2.83
CA ALA A 27 -4.55 15.71 -3.91
C ALA A 27 -5.97 15.61 -4.49
N CYS A 28 -6.55 14.41 -4.48
CA CYS A 28 -7.90 14.12 -4.94
C CYS A 28 -8.98 14.25 -3.85
N GLY A 29 -8.63 14.79 -2.67
CA GLY A 29 -9.59 15.15 -1.63
C GLY A 29 -10.15 13.99 -0.81
N ILE A 30 -9.43 12.87 -0.67
CA ILE A 30 -9.87 11.71 0.17
C ILE A 30 -10.25 12.13 1.59
N MET A 31 -9.62 13.19 2.13
CA MET A 31 -9.83 13.69 3.48
C MET A 31 -11.18 14.39 3.69
N GLU A 32 -11.94 14.57 2.62
CA GLU A 32 -13.30 15.14 2.62
C GLU A 32 -14.35 14.07 2.32
N LEU A 33 -13.95 12.80 2.24
CA LEU A 33 -14.84 11.69 1.91
C LEU A 33 -15.84 11.40 3.04
N GLU A 34 -17.12 11.46 2.70
CA GLU A 34 -18.23 11.04 3.55
C GLU A 34 -18.91 9.78 2.97
N LEU A 35 -18.77 8.65 3.67
CA LEU A 35 -19.40 7.37 3.33
C LEU A 35 -20.43 6.99 4.39
N GLY A 36 -21.66 7.48 4.20
CA GLY A 36 -22.74 7.26 5.15
C GLY A 36 -22.41 7.84 6.53
N LYS A 37 -22.23 7.00 7.55
CA LYS A 37 -21.83 7.43 8.90
C LYS A 37 -20.31 7.61 9.06
N ILE A 38 -19.52 7.14 8.09
CA ILE A 38 -18.07 7.22 8.14
C ILE A 38 -17.64 8.54 7.51
N LYS A 39 -17.15 9.45 8.34
CA LYS A 39 -16.49 10.67 7.90
C LYS A 39 -14.99 10.50 8.03
N VAL A 40 -14.31 10.47 6.90
CA VAL A 40 -12.85 10.57 6.85
C VAL A 40 -12.53 12.01 7.19
N THR A 41 -11.92 12.25 8.34
CA THR A 41 -11.40 13.58 8.68
C THR A 41 -9.91 13.62 8.39
N ARG A 42 -9.37 14.81 8.12
CA ARG A 42 -7.93 15.02 7.92
C ARG A 42 -7.08 14.30 8.96
N ASN A 43 -7.41 14.44 10.26
CA ASN A 43 -6.63 13.81 11.33
C ASN A 43 -6.70 12.29 11.25
N LYS A 44 -7.89 11.69 11.07
CA LYS A 44 -8.04 10.24 10.95
C LYS A 44 -7.25 9.69 9.77
N TYR A 45 -7.30 10.38 8.63
CA TYR A 45 -6.55 9.99 7.45
C TYR A 45 -5.04 10.08 7.68
N LEU A 46 -4.54 11.20 8.20
CA LEU A 46 -3.11 11.37 8.47
C LEU A 46 -2.59 10.38 9.53
N PHE A 47 -3.38 10.02 10.54
CA PHE A 47 -3.03 8.95 11.48
C PHE A 47 -2.94 7.59 10.79
N ALA A 48 -3.89 7.25 9.93
CA ALA A 48 -3.86 6.01 9.16
C ALA A 48 -2.66 5.95 8.21
N ALA A 49 -2.40 7.02 7.46
CA ALA A 49 -1.24 7.15 6.56
C ALA A 49 0.09 7.04 7.33
N SER A 50 0.19 7.65 8.51
CA SER A 50 1.35 7.52 9.40
C SER A 50 1.55 6.10 9.91
N GLY A 51 0.46 5.42 10.28
CA GLY A 51 0.47 4.02 10.69
C GLY A 51 0.91 3.08 9.56
N ILE A 52 0.39 3.29 8.35
CA ILE A 52 0.80 2.55 7.14
C ILE A 52 2.29 2.75 6.86
N SER A 53 2.77 4.00 6.92
CA SER A 53 4.19 4.32 6.71
C SER A 53 5.07 3.65 7.75
N THR A 54 4.69 3.73 9.02
CA THR A 54 5.40 3.10 10.15
C THR A 54 5.44 1.58 10.00
N LEU A 55 4.32 0.96 9.64
CA LEU A 55 4.22 -0.48 9.42
C LEU A 55 5.16 -0.95 8.31
N ASN A 56 5.19 -0.24 7.19
CA ASN A 56 6.07 -0.62 6.09
C ASN A 56 7.56 -0.40 6.42
N LEU A 57 7.92 0.70 7.09
CA LEU A 57 9.31 0.92 7.53
C LEU A 57 9.76 -0.14 8.55
N GLY A 58 8.89 -0.48 9.51
CA GLY A 58 9.14 -1.58 10.45
C GLY A 58 9.31 -2.92 9.73
N THR A 59 8.47 -3.19 8.73
CA THR A 59 8.59 -4.40 7.90
C THR A 59 9.92 -4.44 7.15
N LEU A 60 10.36 -3.34 6.54
CA LEU A 60 11.65 -3.24 5.87
C LEU A 60 12.81 -3.52 6.84
N ILE A 61 12.78 -2.97 8.05
CA ILE A 61 13.80 -3.23 9.08
C ILE A 61 13.86 -4.73 9.40
N LEU A 62 12.71 -5.38 9.61
CA LEU A 62 12.67 -6.82 9.89
C LEU A 62 13.17 -7.67 8.71
N LEU A 63 12.88 -7.27 7.47
CA LEU A 63 13.41 -7.92 6.26
C LEU A 63 14.94 -7.78 6.18
N ILE A 64 15.49 -6.60 6.46
CA ILE A 64 16.94 -6.36 6.49
C ILE A 64 17.62 -7.22 7.57
N LEU A 65 16.99 -7.34 8.74
CA LEU A 65 17.49 -8.17 9.85
C LEU A 65 17.26 -9.67 9.62
N GLY A 66 16.57 -10.07 8.55
CA GLY A 66 16.25 -11.47 8.26
C GLY A 66 15.32 -12.11 9.30
N ILE A 67 14.51 -11.33 10.00
CA ILE A 67 13.59 -11.81 11.04
C ILE A 67 12.34 -12.40 10.36
N PRO A 68 11.90 -13.64 10.71
CA PRO A 68 10.75 -14.29 10.09
C PRO A 68 9.47 -13.45 10.06
N ALA A 69 9.19 -12.70 11.12
CA ALA A 69 8.04 -11.79 11.22
C ALA A 69 8.01 -10.74 10.09
N GLY A 70 9.17 -10.31 9.59
CA GLY A 70 9.27 -9.37 8.47
C GLY A 70 8.66 -9.92 7.18
N PHE A 71 8.84 -11.21 6.89
CA PHE A 71 8.28 -11.84 5.69
C PHE A 71 6.75 -11.93 5.76
N TYR A 72 6.20 -12.31 6.93
CA TYR A 72 4.75 -12.37 7.12
C TYR A 72 4.09 -10.98 7.07
N LEU A 73 4.72 -9.97 7.67
CA LEU A 73 4.27 -8.59 7.56
C LEU A 73 4.37 -8.07 6.13
N ALA A 74 5.41 -8.45 5.40
CA ALA A 74 5.58 -8.08 4.00
C ALA A 74 4.49 -8.72 3.11
N LEU A 75 4.09 -9.98 3.35
CA LEU A 75 2.93 -10.61 2.69
C LEU A 75 1.64 -9.85 2.97
N PHE A 76 1.41 -9.48 4.24
CA PHE A 76 0.21 -8.74 4.65
C PHE A 76 0.17 -7.36 3.98
N THR A 77 1.25 -6.58 4.08
CA THR A 77 1.32 -5.22 3.53
C THR A 77 1.23 -5.23 2.00
N SER A 78 1.93 -6.14 1.31
CA SER A 78 1.87 -6.24 -0.15
C SER A 78 0.48 -6.63 -0.67
N THR A 79 -0.26 -7.46 0.09
CA THR A 79 -1.63 -7.85 -0.27
C THR A 79 -2.63 -6.73 0.01
N ILE A 80 -2.66 -6.22 1.24
CA ILE A 80 -3.70 -5.29 1.69
C ILE A 80 -3.45 -3.86 1.23
N ILE A 81 -2.21 -3.38 1.38
CA ILE A 81 -1.82 -2.02 1.01
C ILE A 81 -1.40 -1.97 -0.46
N GLY A 82 -0.84 -3.05 -1.00
CA GLY A 82 -0.46 -3.13 -2.41
C GLY A 82 -1.64 -3.43 -3.33
N ILE A 83 -2.11 -4.68 -3.29
CA ILE A 83 -3.03 -5.23 -4.30
C ILE A 83 -4.47 -4.76 -4.09
N LEU A 84 -4.99 -4.82 -2.86
CA LEU A 84 -6.41 -4.52 -2.61
C LEU A 84 -6.77 -3.04 -2.85
N GLN A 85 -5.82 -2.11 -2.75
CA GLN A 85 -6.07 -0.70 -3.04
C GLN A 85 -6.49 -0.51 -4.50
N ALA A 86 -5.87 -1.22 -5.46
CA ALA A 86 -6.28 -1.18 -6.86
C ALA A 86 -7.74 -1.60 -7.05
N VAL A 87 -8.21 -2.59 -6.30
CA VAL A 87 -9.61 -3.04 -6.37
C VAL A 87 -10.54 -1.95 -5.83
N VAL A 88 -10.26 -1.42 -4.63
CA VAL A 88 -11.09 -0.40 -3.99
C VAL A 88 -11.19 0.86 -4.84
N HIS A 89 -10.06 1.38 -5.30
CA HIS A 89 -10.02 2.61 -6.08
C HIS A 89 -10.50 2.43 -7.52
N SER A 90 -10.36 1.25 -8.13
CA SER A 90 -10.97 0.98 -9.44
C SER A 90 -12.50 0.96 -9.36
N ILE A 91 -13.05 0.31 -8.34
CA ILE A 91 -14.51 0.32 -8.10
C ILE A 91 -14.96 1.76 -7.82
N GLY A 92 -14.24 2.50 -6.98
CA GLY A 92 -14.50 3.91 -6.70
C GLY A 92 -14.49 4.77 -7.97
N TYR A 93 -13.44 4.66 -8.78
CA TYR A 93 -13.26 5.42 -10.01
C TYR A 93 -14.40 5.19 -11.01
N ILE A 94 -14.82 3.94 -11.20
CA ILE A 94 -15.96 3.61 -12.07
C ILE A 94 -17.26 4.21 -11.51
N ARG A 95 -17.52 4.06 -10.21
CA ARG A 95 -18.72 4.60 -9.55
C ARG A 95 -18.78 6.13 -9.58
N GLU A 96 -17.63 6.79 -9.57
CA GLU A 96 -17.51 8.25 -9.62
C GLU A 96 -17.53 8.82 -11.04
N GLY A 97 -17.86 7.99 -12.04
CA GLY A 97 -17.97 8.41 -13.43
C GLY A 97 -16.61 8.63 -14.09
N LYS A 98 -15.63 7.75 -13.79
CA LYS A 98 -14.24 7.80 -14.27
C LYS A 98 -13.51 9.07 -13.82
N LYS A 99 -13.70 9.44 -12.56
CA LYS A 99 -13.04 10.58 -11.91
C LYS A 99 -12.31 10.09 -10.67
N ALA A 100 -11.04 10.49 -10.53
CA ALA A 100 -10.25 10.21 -9.34
C ALA A 100 -10.67 11.15 -8.20
N ARG A 101 -11.77 10.81 -7.54
CA ARG A 101 -12.34 11.56 -6.40
C ARG A 101 -13.07 10.60 -5.46
N GLY A 102 -13.34 11.01 -4.23
CA GLY A 102 -14.03 10.15 -3.25
C GLY A 102 -13.31 8.82 -3.10
N ILE A 103 -14.02 7.68 -3.20
CA ILE A 103 -13.39 6.34 -3.14
C ILE A 103 -12.44 6.11 -4.33
N GLY A 104 -12.65 6.77 -5.47
CA GLY A 104 -11.76 6.66 -6.64
C GLY A 104 -10.49 7.51 -6.55
N SER A 105 -10.30 8.31 -5.50
CA SER A 105 -9.04 9.04 -5.29
C SER A 105 -7.90 8.04 -5.06
N GLY A 106 -6.75 8.19 -5.72
CA GLY A 106 -5.68 7.18 -5.67
C GLY A 106 -5.72 6.13 -6.79
N PHE A 107 -6.69 6.18 -7.71
CA PHE A 107 -6.82 5.21 -8.80
C PHE A 107 -5.54 5.07 -9.64
N TYR A 108 -4.91 6.17 -10.06
CA TYR A 108 -3.81 6.11 -11.02
C TYR A 108 -2.56 5.46 -10.43
N THR A 109 -2.26 5.74 -9.16
CA THR A 109 -1.15 5.17 -8.39
C THR A 109 -1.47 3.80 -7.80
N SER A 110 -2.74 3.45 -7.63
CA SER A 110 -3.13 2.12 -7.14
C SER A 110 -2.71 0.99 -8.10
N ILE A 111 -2.66 1.26 -9.41
CA ILE A 111 -2.20 0.30 -10.42
C ILE A 111 -0.70 -0.04 -10.27
N PRO A 112 0.24 0.93 -10.32
CA PRO A 112 1.65 0.62 -10.07
C PRO A 112 1.88 0.07 -8.66
N LEU A 113 1.09 0.51 -7.67
CA LEU A 113 1.15 -0.03 -6.31
C LEU A 113 0.81 -1.52 -6.27
N ALA A 114 -0.25 -1.95 -6.95
CA ALA A 114 -0.63 -3.36 -7.04
C ALA A 114 0.40 -4.19 -7.82
N ILE A 115 1.00 -3.65 -8.88
CA ILE A 115 2.06 -4.33 -9.63
C ILE A 115 3.25 -4.60 -8.72
N VAL A 116 3.77 -3.56 -8.03
CA VAL A 116 4.91 -3.72 -7.13
C VAL A 116 4.54 -4.62 -5.94
N GLY A 117 3.33 -4.48 -5.39
CA GLY A 117 2.81 -5.34 -4.33
C GLY A 117 2.76 -6.82 -4.74
N LEU A 118 2.34 -7.12 -5.97
CA LEU A 118 2.35 -8.47 -6.51
C LEU A 118 3.77 -9.02 -6.66
N ILE A 119 4.73 -8.20 -7.13
CA ILE A 119 6.14 -8.61 -7.22
C ILE A 119 6.70 -8.96 -5.84
N VAL A 120 6.48 -8.09 -4.83
CA VAL A 120 6.88 -8.36 -3.44
C VAL A 120 6.25 -9.66 -2.93
N LEU A 121 4.94 -9.84 -3.15
CA LEU A 121 4.21 -11.04 -2.74
C LEU A 121 4.84 -12.31 -3.30
N LEU A 122 5.10 -12.35 -4.62
CA LEU A 122 5.69 -13.49 -5.30
C LEU A 122 7.12 -13.77 -4.82
N GLN A 123 7.94 -12.72 -4.62
CA GLN A 123 9.29 -12.87 -4.07
C GLN A 123 9.27 -13.50 -2.68
N ILE A 124 8.35 -13.09 -1.81
CA ILE A 124 8.26 -13.66 -0.46
C ILE A 124 7.75 -15.10 -0.51
N ILE A 125 6.71 -15.39 -1.30
CA ILE A 125 6.19 -16.76 -1.46
C ILE A 125 7.31 -17.70 -1.92
N GLN A 126 8.13 -17.28 -2.88
CA GLN A 126 9.28 -18.06 -3.34
C GLN A 126 10.29 -18.32 -2.23
N ILE A 127 10.61 -17.31 -1.41
CA ILE A 127 11.58 -17.44 -0.31
C ILE A 127 11.07 -18.37 0.78
N ILE A 128 9.78 -18.30 1.15
CA ILE A 128 9.23 -19.14 2.23
C ILE A 128 8.91 -20.57 1.77
N SER A 129 8.81 -20.81 0.46
CA SER A 129 8.50 -22.14 -0.11
C SER A 129 9.75 -22.92 -0.53
N ALA A 130 10.92 -22.28 -0.50
CA ALA A 130 12.23 -22.88 -0.81
C ALA A 130 12.86 -23.45 0.46
#